data_AF-A0A967FEJ3-F1
#
_entry.id   AF-A0A967FEJ3-F1
#
_cell.length_a   1.000
_cell.length_b   1.000
_cell.length_c   1.000
_cell.angle_alpha   90.00
_cell.angle_beta   90.00
_cell.angle_gamma   90.00
#
_symmetry.space_group_name_H-M   'P 1'
#
loop_
_entity.id
_entity.type
_entity.pdbx_description
1 polymer ?
#
loop_
_entity_poly.entity_id
_entity_poly.type
_entity_poly.pdbx_seq_one_letter_code
_entity_poly.pdbx_strand_id
1 'polypeptide(L)' 'PSAAGKSTVLALIHGDNLQAYANDIYLFGQKRGAGQSIWDIKEKIGYISSDLQLRQHQHTDAFAVVCSGFFASNGLYR' A
#
# COMPACT_ATOMS: atom_id res chain seq x y z
N PRO A 1 4.80 18.05 15.36
CA PRO A 1 3.35 17.89 15.66
C PRO A 1 2.76 16.67 14.91
N SER A 2 2.79 15.51 15.57
CA SER A 2 2.47 14.20 14.99
C SER A 2 0.95 13.87 14.96
N ALA A 3 0.08 14.79 15.40
CA ALA A 3 -1.34 14.52 15.61
C ALA A 3 -2.30 15.03 14.52
N ALA A 4 -1.80 15.45 13.35
CA ALA A 4 -2.66 15.99 12.27
C ALA A 4 -3.39 14.91 11.43
N GLY A 5 -3.33 13.64 11.81
CA GLY A 5 -4.03 12.55 11.10
C GLY A 5 -3.44 12.10 9.75
N LYS A 6 -2.25 12.58 9.38
CA LYS A 6 -1.59 12.25 8.09
C LYS A 6 -1.46 10.74 7.85
N SER A 7 -1.01 9.99 8.85
CA SER A 7 -0.88 8.53 8.76
C SER A 7 -2.24 7.86 8.59
N THR A 8 -3.29 8.38 9.23
CA THR A 8 -4.66 7.89 9.06
C THR A 8 -5.16 8.11 7.64
N VAL A 9 -4.89 9.28 7.04
CA VAL A 9 -5.22 9.55 5.63
C VAL A 9 -4.51 8.57 4.71
N LEU A 10 -3.21 8.31 4.93
CA LEU A 10 -2.47 7.32 4.16
C LEU A 10 -3.04 5.89 4.31
N ALA A 11 -3.44 5.49 5.51
CA ALA A 11 -4.07 4.19 5.75
C ALA A 11 -5.45 4.08 5.06
N LEU A 12 -6.23 5.16 5.06
CA LEU A 12 -7.46 5.24 4.29
C LEU A 12 -7.18 5.09 2.80
N ILE A 13 -6.21 5.79 2.22
CA ILE A 13 -5.85 5.67 0.81
C ILE A 13 -5.36 4.25 0.47
N HIS A 14 -4.41 3.70 1.25
CA HIS A 14 -3.71 2.46 0.89
C HIS A 14 -4.55 1.19 0.99
N GLY A 15 -5.60 1.14 1.81
CA GLY A 15 -6.33 -0.12 2.02
C GLY A 15 -6.46 -0.55 3.46
N ASP A 16 -5.56 -0.06 4.32
CA ASP A 16 -5.27 -0.65 5.62
C ASP A 16 -6.27 -0.25 6.72
N ASN A 17 -7.21 0.67 6.40
CA ASN A 17 -8.27 1.08 7.30
C ASN A 17 -9.66 0.81 6.69
N LEU A 18 -10.48 -0.02 7.37
CA LEU A 18 -11.82 -0.40 6.95
C LEU A 18 -12.80 0.78 6.86
N GLN A 19 -12.55 1.88 7.57
CA GLN A 19 -13.34 3.11 7.44
C GLN A 19 -13.38 3.64 6.01
N ALA A 20 -12.42 3.26 5.18
CA ALA A 20 -12.42 3.65 3.80
C ALA A 20 -13.61 3.09 2.98
N TYR A 21 -14.24 1.99 3.45
CA TYR A 21 -15.47 1.44 2.87
C TYR A 21 -16.75 2.00 3.50
N ALA A 22 -16.64 2.60 4.69
CA ALA A 22 -17.75 3.19 5.41
C ALA A 22 -18.00 4.66 5.05
N ASN A 23 -17.07 5.28 4.32
CA ASN A 23 -17.07 6.71 3.99
C ASN A 23 -17.00 6.92 2.48
N ASP A 24 -17.43 8.10 2.03
CA ASP A 24 -17.38 8.52 0.62
C ASP A 24 -15.96 8.91 0.20
N ILE A 25 -15.14 7.90 -0.08
CA ILE A 25 -13.77 8.07 -0.58
C ILE A 25 -13.71 7.70 -2.05
N TYR A 26 -13.12 8.59 -2.85
CA TYR A 26 -12.90 8.40 -4.28
C TYR A 26 -11.40 8.32 -4.56
N LEU A 27 -10.98 7.24 -5.21
CA LEU A 27 -9.61 7.04 -5.67
C LEU A 27 -9.64 6.80 -7.18
N PHE A 28 -8.78 7.50 -7.92
CA PHE A 28 -8.67 7.35 -9.38
C PHE A 28 -10.01 7.49 -10.12
N GLY A 29 -10.86 8.42 -9.67
CA GLY A 29 -12.17 8.69 -10.27
C GLY A 29 -13.27 7.66 -9.95
N GLN A 30 -13.01 6.71 -9.04
CA GLN A 30 -13.95 5.66 -8.67
C GLN A 30 -14.20 5.66 -7.16
N LYS A 31 -15.45 5.42 -6.76
CA LYS A 31 -15.79 5.28 -5.33
C LYS A 31 -15.20 3.99 -4.80
N ARG A 32 -14.61 4.04 -3.61
CA ARG A 32 -14.09 2.84 -2.96
C ARG A 32 -15.23 1.85 -2.70
N GLY A 33 -14.98 0.56 -2.97
CA GLY A 33 -16.00 -0.50 -2.85
C GLY A 33 -16.94 -0.64 -4.06
N ALA A 34 -16.77 0.17 -5.13
CA ALA A 34 -17.57 0.08 -6.36
C ALA A 34 -17.14 -1.05 -7.32
N GLY A 35 -16.44 -2.08 -6.84
CA GLY A 35 -16.01 -3.24 -7.63
C GLY A 35 -14.51 -3.31 -7.96
N GLN A 36 -13.72 -2.29 -7.59
CA GLN A 36 -12.25 -2.36 -7.65
C GLN A 36 -11.71 -3.25 -6.53
N SER A 37 -10.74 -4.10 -6.85
CA SER A 37 -9.98 -4.83 -5.85
C SER A 37 -9.02 -3.90 -5.10
N ILE A 38 -8.61 -4.28 -3.88
CA ILE A 38 -7.55 -3.54 -3.16
C ILE A 38 -6.25 -3.54 -3.97
N TRP A 39 -5.98 -4.60 -4.72
CA TRP A 39 -4.79 -4.74 -5.55
C TRP A 39 -4.80 -3.78 -6.73
N ASP A 40 -5.94 -3.57 -7.39
CA ASP A 40 -6.09 -2.61 -8.51
C ASP A 40 -5.80 -1.17 -8.06
N ILE A 41 -6.12 -0.86 -6.80
CA ILE A 41 -5.83 0.44 -6.16
C ILE A 41 -4.34 0.52 -5.85
N LYS A 42 -3.76 -0.52 -5.22
CA LYS A 42 -2.35 -0.55 -4.82
C LYS A 42 -1.39 -0.54 -6.01
N GLU A 43 -1.75 -1.16 -7.14
CA GLU A 43 -0.96 -1.15 -8.38
C GLU A 43 -0.69 0.27 -8.90
N LYS A 44 -1.62 1.20 -8.64
CA LYS A 44 -1.53 2.61 -9.06
C LYS A 44 -0.77 3.50 -8.07
N ILE A 45 -0.27 2.95 -6.96
CA ILE A 45 0.33 3.71 -5.86
C ILE A 45 1.73 3.16 -5.53
N GLY A 46 2.75 3.98 -5.76
CA GLY A 46 4.06 3.76 -5.15
C GLY A 46 4.00 4.11 -3.66
N TYR A 47 4.16 3.12 -2.78
CA TYR A 47 4.12 3.31 -1.32
C TYR A 47 5.49 3.03 -0.70
N ILE A 48 6.06 4.02 -0.02
CA ILE A 48 7.33 3.92 0.69
C ILE A 48 7.09 4.34 2.14
N SER A 49 7.44 3.47 3.08
CA SER A 49 7.36 3.75 4.52
C SER A 49 8.44 3.01 5.30
N SER A 50 8.76 3.52 6.48
CA SER A 50 9.67 2.84 7.41
C SER A 50 9.14 1.46 7.82
N ASP A 51 7.82 1.32 7.99
CA ASP A 51 7.18 0.03 8.29
C ASP A 51 7.38 -0.99 7.16
N LEU A 52 7.31 -0.55 5.89
CA LEU A 52 7.59 -1.42 4.75
C LEU A 52 9.05 -1.89 4.75
N GLN A 53 9.97 -0.99 5.06
CA GLN A 53 11.39 -1.33 5.18
C GLN A 53 11.65 -2.34 6.32
N LEU A 54 10.97 -2.20 7.46
CA LEU A 54 11.08 -3.14 8.58
C LEU A 54 10.55 -4.55 8.26
N ARG A 55 9.66 -4.68 7.28
CA ARG A 55 9.14 -5.98 6.81
C ARG A 55 10.07 -6.70 5.83
N GLN A 56 11.08 -6.01 5.29
CA GLN A 56 12.08 -6.62 4.41
C GLN A 56 13.05 -7.50 5.24
N HIS A 57 13.43 -8.65 4.69
CA HIS A 57 14.45 -9.49 5.33
C HIS A 57 15.79 -8.74 5.36
N GLN A 58 16.50 -8.82 6.49
CA GLN A 58 17.73 -8.06 6.76
C GLN A 58 18.89 -8.35 5.78
N HIS A 59 18.79 -9.40 4.96
CA HIS A 59 19.82 -9.86 4.04
C HIS A 59 19.36 -9.91 2.57
N THR A 60 18.34 -9.14 2.19
CA THR A 60 17.90 -9.08 0.79
C THR A 60 18.69 -8.04 0.00
N ASP A 61 19.24 -8.44 -1.14
CA ASP A 61 19.89 -7.52 -2.07
C ASP A 61 18.93 -6.45 -2.59
N ALA A 62 19.43 -5.22 -2.81
CA ALA A 62 18.61 -4.11 -3.29
C ALA A 62 17.87 -4.44 -4.60
N PHE A 63 18.52 -5.16 -5.51
CA PHE A 63 17.89 -5.63 -6.76
C PHE A 63 16.70 -6.56 -6.47
N ALA A 64 16.87 -7.50 -5.55
CA ALA A 64 15.80 -8.41 -5.14
C ALA A 64 14.64 -7.68 -4.45
N VAL A 65 14.91 -6.61 -3.69
CA VAL A 65 13.86 -5.73 -3.12
C VAL A 65 13.07 -5.01 -4.21
N VAL A 66 13.74 -4.51 -5.26
CA VAL A 66 13.04 -3.85 -6.38
C VAL A 66 12.20 -4.85 -7.17
N CYS A 67 12.75 -6.04 -7.47
CA CYS A 67 12.02 -7.10 -8.15
C CYS A 67 10.81 -7.60 -7.34
N SER A 68 10.96 -7.75 -6.02
CA SER A 68 9.88 -8.22 -5.14
C SER A 68 8.67 -7.28 -5.18
N GLY A 69 8.91 -5.97 -5.17
CA GLY A 69 7.88 -4.94 -5.34
C GLY A 69 7.22 -4.98 -6.73
N PHE A 70 8.00 -5.17 -7.80
CA PHE A 70 7.49 -5.22 -9.17
C PHE A 70 6.59 -6.43 -9.43
N PHE A 71 6.95 -7.60 -8.92
CA PHE A 71 6.18 -8.84 -9.10
C PHE A 71 5.12 -9.06 -8.02
N ALA A 72 4.92 -8.10 -7.11
CA ALA A 72 4.04 -8.23 -5.94
C ALA A 72 4.29 -9.52 -5.13
N SER A 73 5.55 -9.97 -5.06
CA SER A 73 5.96 -11.19 -4.36
C SER A 73 6.83 -10.81 -3.17
N ASN A 74 6.55 -11.31 -1.97
CA ASN A 74 7.46 -11.17 -0.83
C ASN A 74 8.61 -12.17 -0.98
N GLY A 75 9.59 -11.85 -1.83
CA GLY A 75 10.89 -12.53 -1.85
C GLY A 75 10.95 -13.94 -2.46
N LEU A 76 10.00 -14.34 -3.31
CA LEU A 76 10.05 -15.66 -3.96
C LEU A 76 9.92 -15.55 -5.47
N TYR A 77 11.08 -15.36 -6.12
CA TYR A 77 11.33 -16.00 -7.40
C TYR A 77 12.10 -17.30 -7.12
N ARG A 78 11.35 -18.36 -6.79
CA ARG A 78 11.66 -19.74 -7.18
C ARG A 78 10.38 -20.57 -7.18
#